data_AF-A0A7G1I5I3-F1
#
_entry.id   AF-A0A7G1I5I3-F1
#
_cell.length_a   1.000
_cell.length_b   1.000
_cell.length_c   1.000
_cell.angle_alpha   90.00
_cell.angle_beta   90.00
_cell.angle_gamma   90.00
#
_symmetry.space_group_name_H-M   'P 1'
#
loop_
_entity.id
_entity.type
_entity.pdbx_description
1 polymer ?
#
loop_
_entity_poly.entity_id
_entity_poly.type
_entity_poly.pdbx_seq_one_letter_code
_entity_poly.pdbx_strand_id
1 'polypeptide(L)'
;MQSYGSRCVRPPILYGDVARPHPMTVDWITYAQSLTDKPVKGMLTGPVTILAWSFVRDDQPLAETANQVALAIRDETVDLQAAGIAVIQVDEPALRSCCRCVAGSRTSICVGP
;
A
#
# COMPACT_ATOMS: atom_id res chain seq x y z
N MET A 1 1.71 -19.14 8.98
CA MET A 1 1.66 -19.81 7.66
C MET A 1 3.08 -20.08 7.21
N GLN A 2 3.42 -21.31 6.81
CA GLN A 2 4.74 -21.62 6.26
C GLN A 2 4.90 -20.91 4.91
N SER A 3 6.04 -20.25 4.68
CA SER A 3 6.36 -19.59 3.41
C SER A 3 7.29 -20.46 2.58
N TYR A 4 8.52 -20.71 3.04
CA TYR A 4 9.44 -21.67 2.41
C TYR A 4 10.45 -22.21 3.43
N GLY A 5 10.78 -23.50 3.32
CA GLY A 5 11.66 -24.18 4.28
C GLY A 5 11.15 -24.01 5.72
N SER A 6 11.98 -23.47 6.60
CA SER A 6 11.61 -23.15 7.99
C SER A 6 11.06 -21.73 8.20
N ARG A 7 10.96 -20.91 7.14
CA ARG A 7 10.47 -19.52 7.25
C ARG A 7 8.95 -19.49 7.22
N CYS A 8 8.38 -18.81 8.21
CA CYS A 8 6.93 -18.63 8.36
C CYS A 8 6.59 -17.15 8.40
N VAL A 9 5.43 -16.81 7.86
CA VAL A 9 4.84 -15.46 7.95
C VAL A 9 3.58 -15.50 8.81
N ARG A 10 3.26 -14.36 9.41
CA ARG A 10 1.99 -14.10 10.10
C ARG A 10 1.28 -12.95 9.40
N PRO A 11 0.49 -13.25 8.36
CA PRO A 11 -0.26 -12.24 7.62
C PRO A 11 -1.17 -11.43 8.57
N PRO A 12 -1.27 -10.11 8.41
CA PRO A 12 -2.30 -9.32 9.07
C PRO A 12 -3.70 -9.70 8.56
N ILE A 13 -4.72 -9.40 9.36
CA ILE A 13 -6.12 -9.74 9.06
C ILE A 13 -6.87 -8.43 8.77
N LEU A 14 -7.44 -8.31 7.58
CA LEU A 14 -8.34 -7.22 7.21
C LEU A 14 -9.78 -7.67 7.48
N TYR A 15 -10.28 -7.40 8.69
CA TYR A 15 -11.58 -7.87 9.16
C TYR A 15 -12.73 -6.89 8.93
N GLY A 16 -12.44 -5.62 8.64
CA GLY A 16 -13.42 -4.55 8.57
C GLY A 16 -12.96 -3.43 7.64
N ASP A 17 -13.70 -2.32 7.66
CA ASP A 17 -13.44 -1.20 6.76
C ASP A 17 -12.10 -0.52 7.07
N VAL A 18 -11.34 -0.25 6.02
CA VAL A 18 -10.01 0.35 6.13
C VAL A 18 -10.13 1.87 6.06
N ALA A 19 -9.72 2.53 7.14
CA ALA A 19 -9.58 3.98 7.20
C ALA A 19 -8.27 4.34 7.89
N ARG A 20 -7.72 5.50 7.52
CA ARG A 20 -6.50 6.04 8.12
C ARG A 20 -6.86 7.23 9.02
N PRO A 21 -6.97 7.03 10.34
CA PRO A 21 -7.44 8.09 11.26
C PRO A 21 -6.42 9.21 11.49
N HIS A 22 -5.12 8.95 11.31
CA HIS A 22 -4.06 9.92 11.54
C HIS A 22 -2.85 9.65 10.62
N PRO A 23 -2.04 10.68 10.32
CA PRO A 23 -0.59 10.65 10.43
C PRO A 23 0.16 9.31 10.50
N MET A 24 0.62 8.64 9.44
CA MET A 24 1.47 7.44 9.66
C MET A 24 2.96 7.75 9.58
N THR A 25 3.41 8.36 8.48
CA THR A 25 4.84 8.47 8.12
C THR A 25 5.35 9.91 8.03
N VAL A 26 4.44 10.89 8.05
CA VAL A 26 4.73 12.32 7.92
C VAL A 26 5.77 12.77 8.94
N ASP A 27 5.53 12.56 10.24
CA ASP A 27 6.43 13.03 11.31
C ASP A 27 7.86 12.51 11.15
N TRP A 28 7.99 11.23 10.78
CA TRP A 28 9.30 10.59 10.58
C TRP A 28 10.04 11.13 9.37
N ILE A 29 9.33 11.31 8.25
CA ILE A 29 9.94 11.78 7.01
C ILE A 29 10.29 13.27 7.13
N THR A 30 9.44 14.07 7.75
CA THR A 30 9.72 15.48 8.05
C THR A 30 10.95 15.61 8.96
N TYR A 31 11.06 14.77 9.99
CA TYR A 31 12.27 14.73 10.82
C TYR A 31 13.50 14.34 10.00
N ALA A 32 13.42 13.29 9.18
CA ALA A 32 14.54 12.86 8.34
C ALA A 32 14.98 13.94 7.33
N GLN A 33 14.01 14.63 6.72
CA GLN A 33 14.28 15.75 5.81
C GLN A 33 14.92 16.94 6.52
N SER A 34 14.67 17.15 7.82
CA SER A 34 15.31 18.22 8.60
C SER A 34 16.80 18.00 8.86
N LEU A 35 17.29 16.76 8.73
CA LEU A 35 18.69 16.40 8.99
C LEU A 35 19.58 16.52 7.75
N THR A 36 19.03 16.82 6.57
CA THR A 36 19.79 16.89 5.33
C THR A 36 19.17 17.83 4.30
N ASP A 37 20.00 18.53 3.54
CA ASP A 37 19.55 19.35 2.40
C ASP A 37 19.22 18.51 1.15
N LYS A 38 19.53 17.21 1.17
CA LYS A 38 19.22 16.31 0.06
C LYS A 38 17.73 15.89 0.12
N PRO A 39 17.04 15.74 -1.02
CA PRO A 39 15.66 15.25 -1.03
C PRO A 39 15.57 13.85 -0.41
N VAL A 40 14.77 13.71 0.65
CA VAL A 40 14.44 12.43 1.28
C VAL A 40 13.19 11.86 0.64
N LYS A 41 13.22 10.58 0.32
CA LYS A 41 12.12 9.89 -0.35
C LYS A 41 11.14 9.33 0.68
N GLY A 42 9.86 9.69 0.55
CA GLY A 42 8.78 9.04 1.30
C GLY A 42 8.54 7.62 0.80
N MET A 43 8.27 6.69 1.72
CA MET A 43 8.14 5.26 1.42
C MET A 43 6.77 4.77 1.88
N LEU A 44 5.93 4.37 0.94
CA LEU A 44 4.62 3.78 1.19
C LEU A 44 4.54 2.40 0.54
N THR A 45 3.82 1.49 1.18
CA THR A 45 3.47 0.20 0.57
C THR A 45 2.17 0.36 -0.18
N GLY A 46 2.12 -0.10 -1.43
CA GLY A 46 0.93 0.05 -2.25
C GLY A 46 -0.22 -0.90 -1.83
N PRO A 47 -1.46 -0.57 -2.25
CA PRO A 47 -2.66 -1.29 -1.85
C PRO A 47 -2.67 -2.76 -2.32
N VAL A 48 -2.08 -3.07 -3.48
CA VAL A 48 -2.09 -4.45 -4.00
C VAL A 48 -1.24 -5.37 -3.13
N THR A 49 -0.10 -4.89 -2.65
CA THR A 49 0.79 -5.62 -1.75
C THR A 49 0.19 -5.78 -0.36
N ILE A 50 -0.46 -4.73 0.16
CA ILE A 50 -1.18 -4.83 1.44
C ILE A 50 -2.25 -5.92 1.35
N LEU A 51 -3.04 -5.97 0.29
CA LEU A 51 -4.04 -7.03 0.11
C LEU A 51 -3.42 -8.41 -0.06
N ALA A 52 -2.42 -8.55 -0.94
CA ALA A 52 -1.83 -9.84 -1.28
C ALA A 52 -1.14 -10.52 -0.09
N TRP A 53 -0.63 -9.74 0.87
CA TRP A 53 0.03 -10.26 2.06
C TRP A 53 -0.86 -10.30 3.30
N SER A 54 -2.14 -9.96 3.17
CA SER A 54 -3.13 -10.01 4.25
C SER A 54 -4.10 -11.17 4.07
N PHE A 55 -4.68 -11.64 5.16
CA PHE A 55 -5.95 -12.39 5.11
C PHE A 55 -7.09 -11.38 4.99
N VAL A 56 -7.69 -11.33 3.81
CA VAL A 56 -8.77 -10.39 3.47
C VAL A 56 -10.12 -10.99 3.83
N ARG A 57 -11.04 -10.18 4.34
CA ARG A 57 -12.47 -10.50 4.49
C ARG A 57 -13.09 -10.99 3.17
N ASP A 58 -14.06 -11.89 3.27
CA ASP A 58 -14.73 -12.57 2.14
C ASP A 58 -16.20 -12.16 1.95
N ASP A 59 -16.68 -11.22 2.75
CA ASP A 59 -18.05 -10.73 2.78
C ASP A 59 -18.35 -9.59 1.78
N GLN A 60 -17.33 -9.04 1.12
CA GLN A 60 -17.45 -8.02 0.07
C GLN A 60 -16.49 -8.28 -1.10
N PRO A 61 -16.72 -7.68 -2.29
CA PRO A 61 -15.80 -7.80 -3.41
C PRO A 61 -14.40 -7.31 -3.06
N LEU A 62 -13.36 -8.04 -3.49
CA LEU A 62 -11.96 -7.68 -3.24
C LEU A 62 -11.63 -6.25 -3.72
N ALA A 63 -12.25 -5.81 -4.82
CA ALA A 63 -12.08 -4.47 -5.37
C ALA A 63 -12.55 -3.37 -4.41
N GLU A 64 -13.58 -3.63 -3.59
CA GLU A 64 -14.08 -2.66 -2.62
C GLU A 64 -13.06 -2.48 -1.49
N THR A 65 -12.55 -3.58 -0.93
CA THR A 65 -11.47 -3.54 0.06
C THR A 65 -10.21 -2.89 -0.51
N ALA A 66 -9.88 -3.19 -1.77
CA ALA A 66 -8.73 -2.58 -2.45
C ALA A 66 -8.87 -1.06 -2.57
N ASN A 67 -10.07 -0.57 -2.88
CA ASN A 67 -10.37 0.85 -2.96
C ASN A 67 -10.23 1.53 -1.59
N GLN A 68 -10.73 0.91 -0.52
CA GLN A 68 -10.58 1.46 0.83
C GLN A 68 -9.09 1.62 1.23
N VAL A 69 -8.27 0.60 0.96
CA VAL A 69 -6.81 0.69 1.20
C VAL A 69 -6.17 1.76 0.30
N ALA A 70 -6.56 1.83 -0.97
CA ALA A 70 -6.04 2.83 -1.88
C ALA A 70 -6.38 4.27 -1.45
N LEU A 71 -7.58 4.50 -0.91
CA LEU A 71 -7.98 5.78 -0.35
C LEU A 71 -7.13 6.16 0.86
N ALA A 72 -6.89 5.21 1.77
CA ALA A 72 -6.02 5.43 2.92
C ALA A 72 -4.57 5.81 2.52
N ILE A 73 -4.01 5.15 1.50
CA ILE A 73 -2.67 5.45 0.97
C ILE A 73 -2.65 6.79 0.21
N ARG A 74 -3.73 7.13 -0.49
CA ARG A 74 -3.88 8.43 -1.15
C ARG A 74 -3.83 9.57 -0.13
N ASP A 75 -4.56 9.45 0.98
CA ASP A 75 -4.59 10.49 2.00
C ASP A 75 -3.20 10.69 2.63
N GLU A 76 -2.46 9.60 2.87
CA GLU A 76 -1.07 9.68 3.33
C GLU A 76 -0.14 10.35 2.29
N THR A 77 -0.33 10.05 1.00
CA THR A 77 0.44 10.67 -0.08
C THR A 77 0.19 12.17 -0.17
N VAL A 78 -1.07 12.59 -0.01
CA VAL A 78 -1.45 14.01 0.01
C VAL A 78 -0.83 14.72 1.21
N ASP A 79 -0.83 14.11 2.39
CA ASP A 79 -0.21 14.70 3.58
C ASP A 79 1.32 14.83 3.43
N LEU A 80 1.98 13.84 2.82
CA LEU A 80 3.42 13.92 2.53
C LEU A 80 3.74 15.02 1.51
N GLN A 81 2.91 15.17 0.48
CA GLN A 81 3.03 16.28 -0.46
C GLN A 81 2.85 17.63 0.24
N ALA A 82 1.85 17.75 1.13
CA ALA A 82 1.59 18.96 1.90
C ALA A 82 2.74 19.30 2.87
N ALA A 83 3.42 18.27 3.40
CA ALA A 83 4.61 18.41 4.24
C ALA A 83 5.88 18.81 3.46
N GLY A 84 5.80 18.96 2.13
CA GLY A 84 6.91 19.40 1.28
C GLY A 84 7.85 18.29 0.81
N ILE A 85 7.43 17.02 0.89
CA ILE A 85 8.25 15.90 0.44
C ILE A 85 8.21 15.81 -1.08
N ALA A 86 9.38 15.97 -1.71
CA ALA A 86 9.51 16.09 -3.16
C ALA A 86 9.36 14.75 -3.91
N VAL A 87 9.67 13.62 -3.27
CA VAL A 87 9.66 12.29 -3.91
C VAL A 87 8.94 11.31 -3.01
N ILE A 88 7.89 10.68 -3.53
CA ILE A 88 7.11 9.65 -2.83
C ILE A 88 7.18 8.37 -3.65
N GLN A 89 7.59 7.28 -3.01
CA GLN A 89 7.62 5.94 -3.59
C GLN A 89 6.48 5.10 -3.04
N VAL A 90 5.72 4.49 -3.94
CA VAL A 90 4.69 3.49 -3.61
C VAL A 90 5.17 2.14 -4.13
N ASP A 91 5.53 1.25 -3.21
CA ASP A 91 6.13 -0.04 -3.53
C ASP A 91 5.10 -1.16 -3.69
N GLU A 92 5.19 -1.88 -4.82
CA GLU A 92 4.28 -2.98 -5.17
C GLU A 92 5.00 -4.29 -5.53
N PRO A 93 5.80 -4.88 -4.61
CA PRO A 93 6.52 -6.12 -4.88
C PRO A 93 5.59 -7.32 -5.13
N ALA A 94 4.37 -7.31 -4.57
CA ALA A 94 3.42 -8.40 -4.71
C ALA A 94 2.52 -8.29 -5.95
N LEU A 95 2.75 -7.29 -6.82
CA LEU A 95 1.97 -7.13 -8.04
C LEU A 95 1.98 -8.41 -8.88
N ARG A 96 3.16 -9.05 -9.01
CA ARG A 96 3.30 -10.31 -9.73
C ARG A 96 2.51 -11.46 -9.11
N SER A 97 2.44 -11.55 -7.78
CA SER A 97 1.66 -12.58 -7.10
C SER A 97 0.15 -12.32 -7.21
N CYS A 98 -0.28 -11.07 -7.28
CA CYS A 98 -1.70 -10.70 -7.34
C CYS A 98 -2.27 -10.74 -8.77
N CYS A 99 -1.47 -10.48 -9.81
CA CYS A 99 -1.94 -10.45 -11.21
C CYS A 99 -2.57 -11.77 -11.71
N ARG A 100 -2.40 -12.89 -11.00
CA ARG A 100 -3.10 -14.14 -11.32
C ARG A 100 -4.54 -14.20 -10.79
N CYS A 101 -4.88 -13.40 -9.78
CA CYS A 101 -6.22 -13.33 -9.18
C CYS A 101 -7.12 -12.27 -9.85
N VAL A 102 -6.56 -11.20 -10.43
CA VAL A 102 -7.33 -10.13 -11.12
C VAL A 102 -7.69 -10.49 -12.57
N ALA A 103 -7.06 -11.52 -13.16
CA ALA A 103 -7.33 -11.95 -14.54
C ALA A 103 -8.74 -12.56 -14.77
N GLY A 104 -9.52 -12.78 -13.70
CA GLY A 104 -10.91 -13.25 -13.79
C GLY A 104 -11.94 -12.15 -14.08
N SER A 105 -11.61 -10.87 -13.90
CA SER A 105 -12.51 -9.75 -14.19
C SER A 105 -11.83 -8.83 -15.21
N ARG A 106 -12.38 -8.81 -16.44
CA ARG A 106 -11.97 -7.91 -17.54
C ARG A 106 -11.94 -6.46 -17.05
N THR A 107 -10.79 -6.00 -16.61
CA THR A 107 -10.45 -4.59 -16.62
C THR A 107 -9.03 -4.50 -17.15
N SER A 108 -8.93 -4.18 -18.43
CA SER A 108 -7.70 -3.79 -19.08
C SER A 108 -7.10 -2.62 -18.30
N ILE A 109 -6.02 -2.87 -17.57
CA ILE A 109 -5.07 -1.80 -17.25
C ILE A 109 -4.38 -1.49 -18.59
N CYS A 110 -5.02 -0.62 -19.36
CA CYS A 110 -4.38 0.01 -20.51
C CYS A 110 -3.30 0.95 -19.96
N VAL A 111 -2.07 0.45 -19.85
CA VAL A 111 -0.90 1.33 -19.90
C VAL A 111 -0.74 1.70 -21.36
N GLY A 112 -1.39 2.79 -21.77
CA GLY A 112 -1.11 3.40 -23.06
C GLY A 112 0.19 4.22 -23.00
N PRO A 113 0.84 4.49 -24.14
CA PRO A 113 1.46 5.79 -24.36
C PRO A 113 0.39 6.90 -24.44
#